data_AF-A0A8J5YEC0-F1
#
_entry.id   AF-A0A8J5YEC0-F1
#
_cell.length_a   1.000
_cell.length_b   1.000
_cell.length_c   1.000
_cell.angle_alpha   90.00
_cell.angle_beta   90.00
_cell.angle_gamma   90.00
#
_symmetry.space_group_name_H-M   'P 1'
#
loop_
_entity.id
_entity.type
_entity.pdbx_description
1 polymer ?
#
loop_
_entity_poly.entity_id
_entity_poly.type
_entity_poly.pdbx_seq_one_letter_code
_entity_poly.pdbx_strand_id
1 'polypeptide(L)'
;MDFKGAKKKRNRRLFLTPLLLLFPHPQPFLLGFALQQTQFYGSSNCIAPMKRSFRPLISILMLVALAATLSCRIAIRGGSGGGFAISAELQTTRSRVLIQPPPIQNFNSTLLKFAAVDTGEAKSKLEIEQLLEGNFASQGRYRTFATWRRFNHHDVKARNSNGMPVMLRSPKFYRYWLDFRRNLQNWARKRMFQPDIMMDLVTLVKVPIDSHNGLMSSDNKYKSCAVVGNSGILLNTDHGKFIDGHEAVIRLNNARTERFEKNVGSKTSISFVNSNILHLCARRDGCFCHPYGGNVPMVMYICQPVHFMDYLVCNSSHKAPLLITDPRFDMLCARIVKYYSAKRFVEETGKALSEWGSTHDGSMFHYSSGMQAVMLALGICDKVSIFGFGKSTLAKHHYHTNQKAELRLHDYEAEYAFYHDLVKNPWAIPFISDKFSNSVVDSQKKTQMLKICVSYSGPALSKMV
;
A
#
# COMPACT_ATOMS: atom_id res chain seq x y z
N MET A 1 -36.83 -31.50 64.35
CA MET A 1 -37.91 -32.43 63.98
C MET A 1 -37.67 -32.89 62.56
N ASP A 2 -37.54 -34.21 62.44
CA ASP A 2 -37.12 -35.02 61.30
C ASP A 2 -38.03 -35.00 60.06
N PHE A 3 -37.49 -35.26 58.85
CA PHE A 3 -37.53 -36.59 58.19
C PHE A 3 -37.00 -36.55 56.73
N LYS A 4 -35.97 -37.39 56.45
CA LYS A 4 -35.62 -38.22 55.25
C LYS A 4 -35.67 -37.60 53.82
N GLY A 5 -34.76 -37.85 52.87
CA GLY A 5 -33.62 -38.78 52.71
C GLY A 5 -33.79 -39.75 51.51
N ALA A 6 -32.91 -39.67 50.48
CA ALA A 6 -32.34 -40.76 49.62
C ALA A 6 -31.88 -40.23 48.21
N LYS A 7 -30.58 -40.16 47.86
CA LYS A 7 -29.60 -41.18 47.35
C LYS A 7 -29.82 -41.74 45.92
N LYS A 8 -28.90 -41.43 44.98
CA LYS A 8 -28.22 -42.38 44.04
C LYS A 8 -27.03 -41.72 43.31
N LYS A 9 -25.79 -42.05 43.68
CA LYS A 9 -24.78 -42.94 43.04
C LYS A 9 -23.92 -42.28 41.94
N ARG A 10 -22.64 -42.14 42.29
CA ARG A 10 -21.48 -41.67 41.53
C ARG A 10 -20.63 -42.90 41.21
N ASN A 11 -20.29 -43.14 39.95
CA ASN A 11 -19.40 -44.24 39.55
C ASN A 11 -17.98 -43.71 39.25
N ARG A 12 -17.01 -44.25 39.97
CA ARG A 12 -15.56 -44.19 39.70
C ARG A 12 -15.19 -45.39 38.82
N ARG A 13 -14.30 -45.19 37.84
CA ARG A 13 -13.29 -46.19 37.46
C ARG A 13 -11.97 -45.48 37.19
N LEU A 14 -10.92 -46.14 37.66
CA LEU A 14 -9.53 -45.72 37.80
C LEU A 14 -8.68 -46.85 37.19
N PHE A 15 -7.39 -46.55 36.95
CA PHE A 15 -6.30 -47.41 36.46
C PHE A 15 -6.19 -47.51 34.92
N LEU A 16 -5.01 -47.41 34.27
CA LEU A 16 -3.62 -47.55 34.69
C LEU A 16 -2.70 -46.73 33.76
N THR A 17 -1.64 -46.14 34.32
CA THR A 17 -0.42 -45.68 33.64
C THR A 17 0.44 -46.90 33.22
N PRO A 18 1.41 -46.71 32.30
CA PRO A 18 2.80 -46.59 32.78
C PRO A 18 3.63 -45.55 32.02
N LEU A 19 4.67 -45.08 32.70
CA LEU A 19 5.73 -44.18 32.26
C LEU A 19 7.04 -44.84 32.70
N LEU A 20 8.00 -45.10 31.80
CA LEU A 20 9.45 -45.15 32.11
C LEU A 20 10.36 -45.47 30.91
N LEU A 21 11.59 -44.92 31.02
CA LEU A 21 12.85 -45.07 30.24
C LEU A 21 13.07 -43.98 29.15
N LEU A 22 13.88 -42.90 29.35
CA LEU A 22 15.35 -42.77 29.49
C LEU A 22 16.08 -43.41 28.27
N PHE A 23 16.90 -42.75 27.41
CA PHE A 23 18.08 -41.88 27.58
C PHE A 23 18.53 -41.31 26.16
N PRO A 24 19.71 -40.65 25.93
CA PRO A 24 19.85 -39.45 25.07
C PRO A 24 20.63 -39.61 23.72
N HIS A 25 20.72 -38.49 22.98
CA HIS A 25 21.59 -38.07 21.83
C HIS A 25 23.10 -38.51 21.87
N PRO A 26 23.98 -38.15 20.91
CA PRO A 26 24.11 -38.41 19.45
C PRO A 26 25.54 -38.93 19.07
N GLN A 27 25.88 -39.19 17.79
CA GLN A 27 27.19 -38.88 17.11
C GLN A 27 27.52 -39.76 15.85
N PRO A 28 28.46 -39.30 14.97
CA PRO A 28 28.58 -39.67 13.56
C PRO A 28 29.72 -40.66 13.26
N PHE A 29 29.73 -41.22 12.04
CA PHE A 29 30.90 -41.94 11.51
C PHE A 29 31.51 -41.20 10.32
N LEU A 30 32.74 -40.75 10.54
CA LEU A 30 33.73 -40.31 9.58
C LEU A 30 34.74 -41.46 9.46
N LEU A 31 35.06 -41.88 8.23
CA LEU A 31 36.24 -42.68 7.95
C LEU A 31 36.72 -42.32 6.54
N GLY A 32 37.72 -41.44 6.49
CA GLY A 32 38.66 -41.39 5.37
C GLY A 32 39.79 -42.38 5.61
N PHE A 33 40.52 -42.75 4.56
CA PHE A 33 41.98 -42.71 4.53
C PHE A 33 42.52 -43.02 3.11
N ALA A 34 43.49 -42.18 2.71
CA ALA A 34 44.70 -42.40 1.89
C ALA A 34 44.61 -43.17 0.54
N LEU A 35 44.93 -42.56 -0.61
CA LEU A 35 46.28 -42.30 -1.17
C LEU A 35 47.12 -43.57 -1.38
N GLN A 36 47.40 -43.93 -2.64
CA GLN A 36 48.76 -43.97 -3.20
C GLN A 36 48.77 -44.19 -4.74
N GLN A 37 49.67 -43.46 -5.40
CA GLN A 37 50.13 -43.64 -6.77
C GLN A 37 50.83 -45.00 -6.95
N THR A 38 50.82 -45.56 -8.17
CA THR A 38 52.04 -45.85 -8.99
C THR A 38 51.68 -46.51 -10.33
N GLN A 39 52.69 -46.64 -11.18
CA GLN A 39 52.73 -46.46 -12.62
C GLN A 39 53.42 -47.68 -13.29
N PHE A 40 53.28 -47.81 -14.64
CA PHE A 40 54.08 -48.62 -15.60
C PHE A 40 53.86 -50.15 -15.65
N TYR A 41 53.93 -50.92 -16.76
CA TYR A 41 54.54 -50.95 -18.13
C TYR A 41 53.58 -51.78 -19.06
N GLY A 42 53.56 -51.78 -20.41
CA GLY A 42 54.39 -51.19 -21.45
C GLY A 42 54.01 -51.64 -22.90
N SER A 43 54.68 -50.98 -23.86
CA SER A 43 55.19 -51.42 -25.18
C SER A 43 54.28 -51.68 -26.43
N SER A 44 54.39 -50.73 -27.39
CA SER A 44 54.72 -50.89 -28.86
C SER A 44 53.64 -51.43 -29.84
N ASN A 45 53.39 -50.90 -31.06
CA ASN A 45 54.20 -50.10 -32.01
C ASN A 45 53.34 -49.34 -33.06
N CYS A 46 53.89 -48.21 -33.53
CA CYS A 46 53.79 -47.57 -34.87
C CYS A 46 52.44 -47.08 -35.45
N ILE A 47 52.31 -45.74 -35.59
CA ILE A 47 52.37 -44.97 -36.86
C ILE A 47 52.20 -43.46 -36.50
N ALA A 48 53.08 -42.59 -37.00
CA ALA A 48 52.98 -41.12 -36.91
C ALA A 48 52.33 -40.53 -38.17
N PRO A 49 51.71 -39.33 -38.11
CA PRO A 49 52.51 -38.14 -38.49
C PRO A 49 52.24 -36.84 -37.70
N MET A 50 53.33 -36.08 -37.53
CA MET A 50 53.49 -34.61 -37.56
C MET A 50 52.43 -33.69 -36.89
N LYS A 51 52.79 -33.10 -35.74
CA LYS A 51 52.25 -31.82 -35.26
C LYS A 51 52.97 -30.66 -35.96
N ARG A 52 52.29 -29.96 -36.88
CA ARG A 52 52.70 -28.64 -37.40
C ARG A 52 52.24 -27.52 -36.46
N SER A 53 53.07 -26.48 -36.34
CA SER A 53 53.00 -25.43 -35.31
C SER A 53 51.80 -24.47 -35.47
N PHE A 54 51.13 -24.15 -34.36
CA PHE A 54 50.04 -23.16 -34.27
C PHE A 54 50.52 -21.75 -33.91
N ARG A 55 51.74 -21.38 -34.28
CA ARG A 55 52.32 -20.06 -33.97
C ARG A 55 51.99 -18.90 -34.93
N PRO A 56 51.60 -19.08 -36.21
CA PRO A 56 51.38 -17.92 -37.09
C PRO A 56 49.99 -17.27 -36.93
N LEU A 57 48.98 -18.00 -36.45
CA LEU A 57 47.60 -17.49 -36.33
C LEU A 57 47.42 -16.49 -35.18
N ILE A 58 48.15 -16.68 -34.07
CA ILE A 58 48.09 -15.77 -32.91
C ILE A 58 48.83 -14.47 -33.21
N SER A 59 49.96 -14.53 -33.92
CA SER A 59 50.70 -13.33 -34.34
C SER A 59 49.90 -12.47 -35.32
N ILE A 60 49.14 -13.07 -36.24
CA ILE A 60 48.26 -12.32 -37.16
C ILE A 60 47.12 -11.65 -36.38
N LEU A 61 46.51 -12.36 -35.42
CA LEU A 61 45.44 -11.79 -34.60
C LEU A 61 45.91 -10.58 -33.77
N MET A 62 47.13 -10.65 -33.23
CA MET A 62 47.74 -9.54 -32.48
C MET A 62 48.11 -8.35 -33.38
N LEU A 63 48.54 -8.61 -34.62
CA LEU A 63 48.85 -7.57 -35.61
C LEU A 63 47.57 -6.83 -36.07
N VAL A 64 46.46 -7.55 -36.25
CA VAL A 64 45.16 -6.95 -36.58
C VAL A 64 44.65 -6.08 -35.42
N ALA A 65 44.81 -6.53 -34.17
CA ALA A 65 44.44 -5.74 -32.99
C ALA A 65 45.30 -4.46 -32.85
N LEU A 66 46.60 -4.54 -33.16
CA LEU A 66 47.51 -3.39 -33.16
C LEU A 66 47.17 -2.40 -34.30
N ALA A 67 46.87 -2.88 -35.50
CA ALA A 67 46.45 -2.03 -36.62
C ALA A 67 45.11 -1.33 -36.37
N ALA A 68 44.15 -2.02 -35.74
CA ALA A 68 42.85 -1.44 -35.38
C ALA A 68 42.99 -0.37 -34.30
N THR A 69 43.85 -0.59 -33.29
CA THR A 69 44.09 0.39 -32.22
C THR A 69 44.90 1.60 -32.69
N LEU A 70 45.84 1.43 -33.63
CA LEU A 70 46.59 2.54 -34.23
C LEU A 70 45.69 3.37 -35.17
N SER A 71 44.83 2.73 -35.95
CA SER A 71 43.86 3.42 -36.83
C SER A 71 42.84 4.25 -36.04
N CYS A 72 42.39 3.72 -34.89
CA CYS A 72 41.50 4.43 -33.99
C CYS A 72 42.19 5.63 -33.32
N ARG A 73 43.49 5.53 -33.00
CA ARG A 73 44.27 6.66 -32.45
C ARG A 73 44.58 7.75 -33.48
N ILE A 74 44.78 7.40 -34.76
CA ILE A 74 45.02 8.38 -35.82
C ILE A 74 43.72 9.14 -36.18
N ALA A 75 42.56 8.47 -36.16
CA ALA A 75 41.26 9.12 -36.32
C ALA A 75 40.92 10.10 -35.18
N ILE A 76 41.41 9.84 -33.97
CA ILE A 76 41.20 10.71 -32.78
C ILE A 76 42.24 11.85 -32.71
N ARG A 77 43.40 11.73 -33.40
CA ARG A 77 44.47 12.75 -33.38
C ARG A 77 44.65 13.55 -34.69
N GLY A 78 44.01 13.16 -35.79
CA GLY A 78 44.19 13.78 -37.12
C GLY A 78 43.28 14.97 -37.44
N GLY A 79 42.43 15.43 -36.52
CA GLY A 79 41.43 16.47 -36.78
C GLY A 79 41.74 17.84 -36.16
N SER A 80 42.97 18.36 -36.26
CA SER A 80 43.27 19.78 -35.98
C SER A 80 44.61 20.20 -36.58
N GLY A 81 44.55 20.98 -37.67
CA GLY A 81 45.72 21.67 -38.22
C GLY A 81 45.47 22.34 -39.58
N GLY A 82 44.97 23.59 -39.57
CA GLY A 82 45.23 24.59 -40.63
C GLY A 82 44.02 25.33 -41.23
N GLY A 83 43.71 26.54 -40.73
CA GLY A 83 42.96 27.56 -41.48
C GLY A 83 41.94 28.40 -40.69
N PHE A 84 42.32 29.62 -40.30
CA PHE A 84 41.51 30.74 -39.77
C PHE A 84 40.21 31.00 -40.59
N ALA A 85 39.08 31.52 -40.11
CA ALA A 85 38.58 32.02 -38.83
C ALA A 85 37.03 32.07 -38.89
N ILE A 86 36.34 31.92 -37.75
CA ILE A 86 35.15 32.68 -37.26
C ILE A 86 34.71 32.01 -35.95
N SER A 87 34.67 32.79 -34.87
CA SER A 87 34.31 32.34 -33.53
C SER A 87 32.93 31.69 -33.46
N ALA A 88 32.87 30.46 -32.95
CA ALA A 88 31.67 29.89 -32.35
C ALA A 88 32.10 29.10 -31.10
N GLU A 89 31.71 29.59 -29.92
CA GLU A 89 31.86 28.89 -28.64
C GLU A 89 31.19 27.52 -28.72
N LEU A 90 31.99 26.46 -28.64
CA LEU A 90 31.53 25.08 -28.58
C LEU A 90 30.98 24.81 -27.17
N GLN A 91 29.69 25.11 -26.97
CA GLN A 91 28.92 24.51 -25.89
C GLN A 91 28.95 23.00 -26.04
N THR A 92 29.57 22.33 -25.06
CA THR A 92 29.40 20.91 -24.77
C THR A 92 27.93 20.53 -24.93
N THR A 93 27.61 19.80 -26.00
CA THR A 93 26.30 19.20 -26.26
C THR A 93 26.06 18.10 -25.22
N ARG A 94 25.73 18.52 -24.00
CA ARG A 94 24.77 17.82 -23.16
C ARG A 94 23.57 17.64 -24.07
N SER A 95 23.22 16.40 -24.44
CA SER A 95 21.92 16.11 -25.03
C SER A 95 20.88 16.66 -24.06
N ARG A 96 20.45 17.90 -24.28
CA ARG A 96 19.23 18.45 -23.69
C ARG A 96 18.16 17.58 -24.31
N VAL A 97 17.76 16.55 -23.59
CA VAL A 97 16.41 16.00 -23.73
C VAL A 97 15.52 17.24 -23.64
N LEU A 98 14.99 17.66 -24.78
CA LEU A 98 13.92 18.64 -24.84
C LEU A 98 12.82 18.04 -23.98
N ILE A 99 12.72 18.51 -22.73
CA ILE A 99 11.54 18.29 -21.90
C ILE A 99 10.45 19.01 -22.68
N GLN A 100 9.68 18.25 -23.45
CA GLN A 100 8.45 18.78 -24.00
C GLN A 100 7.69 19.39 -22.83
N PRO A 101 7.26 20.66 -22.91
CA PRO A 101 6.42 21.22 -21.87
C PRO A 101 5.24 20.26 -21.66
N PRO A 102 4.82 20.02 -20.41
CA PRO A 102 3.72 19.12 -20.14
C PRO A 102 2.52 19.53 -21.01
N PRO A 103 1.80 18.58 -21.61
CA PRO A 103 0.67 18.90 -22.46
C PRO A 103 -0.30 19.81 -21.70
N ILE A 104 -0.75 20.89 -22.33
CA ILE A 104 -1.71 21.81 -21.71
C ILE A 104 -2.98 21.02 -21.41
N GLN A 105 -3.19 20.73 -20.12
CA GLN A 105 -4.34 19.97 -19.65
C GLN A 105 -5.56 20.88 -19.58
N ASN A 106 -6.41 20.79 -20.59
CA ASN A 106 -7.70 21.48 -20.60
C ASN A 106 -8.74 20.66 -19.85
N PHE A 107 -8.72 20.74 -18.52
CA PHE A 107 -9.75 20.15 -17.68
C PHE A 107 -11.08 20.91 -17.84
N ASN A 108 -12.19 20.16 -17.87
CA ASN A 108 -13.52 20.76 -17.82
C ASN A 108 -13.70 21.56 -16.52
N SER A 109 -13.79 22.89 -16.66
CA SER A 109 -13.83 23.82 -15.53
C SER A 109 -15.07 23.67 -14.65
N THR A 110 -16.21 23.26 -15.24
CA THR A 110 -17.45 22.96 -14.51
C THR A 110 -17.27 21.74 -13.61
N LEU A 111 -16.66 20.66 -14.14
CA LEU A 111 -16.35 19.46 -13.35
C LEU A 111 -15.35 19.76 -12.22
N LEU A 112 -14.32 20.56 -12.49
CA LEU A 112 -13.36 20.96 -11.45
C LEU A 112 -14.04 21.75 -10.32
N LYS A 113 -14.87 22.75 -10.67
CA LYS A 113 -15.62 23.54 -9.68
C LYS A 113 -16.56 22.64 -8.87
N PHE A 114 -17.26 21.72 -9.52
CA PHE A 114 -18.15 20.77 -8.84
C PHE A 114 -17.40 19.84 -7.88
N ALA A 115 -16.26 19.29 -8.31
CA ALA A 115 -15.44 18.40 -7.50
C ALA A 115 -14.76 19.11 -6.32
N ALA A 116 -14.48 20.42 -6.44
CA ALA A 116 -13.86 21.21 -5.40
C ALA A 116 -14.77 21.48 -4.18
N VAL A 117 -16.09 21.40 -4.35
CA VAL A 117 -17.10 21.62 -3.30
C VAL A 117 -17.29 20.36 -2.47
N ASP A 118 -17.16 20.48 -1.15
CA ASP A 118 -17.49 19.40 -0.22
C ASP A 118 -18.97 19.49 0.20
N THR A 119 -19.78 18.59 -0.35
CA THR A 119 -21.22 18.48 -0.07
C THR A 119 -21.53 18.06 1.38
N GLY A 120 -20.57 17.48 2.10
CA GLY A 120 -20.71 17.08 3.51
C GLY A 120 -20.24 18.14 4.51
N GLU A 121 -19.66 19.26 4.05
CA GLU A 121 -18.94 20.20 4.92
C GLU A 121 -19.81 20.78 6.04
N ALA A 122 -21.01 21.29 5.72
CA ALA A 122 -21.90 21.90 6.70
C ALA A 122 -22.32 20.91 7.80
N LYS A 123 -22.65 19.68 7.41
CA LYS A 123 -23.00 18.60 8.34
C LYS A 123 -21.81 18.22 9.22
N SER A 124 -20.62 18.11 8.63
CA SER A 124 -19.39 17.78 9.35
C SER A 124 -19.02 18.88 10.35
N LYS A 125 -19.13 20.16 9.99
CA LYS A 125 -18.88 21.29 10.91
C LYS A 125 -19.81 21.24 12.13
N LEU A 126 -21.10 21.07 11.89
CA LEU A 126 -22.10 20.95 12.97
C LEU A 126 -21.78 19.76 13.90
N GLU A 127 -21.39 18.62 13.34
CA GLU A 127 -21.01 17.44 14.14
C GLU A 127 -19.76 17.71 14.98
N ILE A 128 -18.75 18.38 14.42
CA ILE A 128 -17.53 18.76 15.14
C ILE A 128 -17.86 19.72 16.29
N GLU A 129 -18.68 20.74 16.05
CA GLU A 129 -19.11 21.69 17.08
C GLU A 129 -19.82 20.99 18.24
N GLN A 130 -20.81 20.14 17.94
CA GLN A 130 -21.52 19.33 18.95
C GLN A 130 -20.57 18.45 19.77
N LEU A 131 -19.58 17.83 19.10
CA LEU A 131 -18.58 17.03 19.78
C LEU A 131 -17.63 17.87 20.64
N LEU A 132 -17.28 19.09 20.25
CA LEU A 132 -16.40 19.95 21.03
C LEU A 132 -17.08 20.58 22.24
N GLU A 133 -18.42 20.71 22.20
CA GLU A 133 -19.27 21.14 23.31
C GLU A 133 -19.57 20.01 24.31
N GLY A 134 -19.22 18.76 23.99
CA GLY A 134 -19.56 17.60 24.81
C GLY A 134 -21.03 17.19 24.72
N ASN A 135 -21.76 17.68 23.71
CA ASN A 135 -23.14 17.32 23.45
C ASN A 135 -23.22 15.99 22.68
N PHE A 136 -23.10 14.88 23.43
CA PHE A 136 -23.25 13.54 22.86
C PHE A 136 -24.72 13.06 22.77
N ALA A 137 -25.69 13.89 23.16
CA ALA A 137 -27.09 13.48 23.31
C ALA A 137 -27.82 13.30 21.96
N SER A 138 -27.38 13.96 20.89
CA SER A 138 -27.89 13.75 19.53
C SER A 138 -27.49 12.39 18.93
N GLN A 139 -26.54 11.67 19.55
CA GLN A 139 -26.02 10.40 19.03
C GLN A 139 -26.93 9.19 19.21
N GLY A 140 -28.06 9.32 19.92
CA GLY A 140 -29.09 8.28 19.95
C GLY A 140 -29.70 7.94 18.57
N ARG A 141 -29.48 8.80 17.55
CA ARG A 141 -29.94 8.60 16.16
C ARG A 141 -28.84 8.32 15.14
N TYR A 142 -27.57 8.46 15.48
CA TYR A 142 -26.52 7.84 14.67
C TYR A 142 -26.57 6.35 14.98
N ARG A 143 -27.36 5.64 14.17
CA ARG A 143 -27.55 4.18 14.15
C ARG A 143 -26.41 3.50 14.88
N THR A 144 -26.69 3.10 16.12
CA THR A 144 -25.85 2.14 16.83
C THR A 144 -25.49 1.05 15.83
N PHE A 145 -24.19 0.82 15.64
CA PHE A 145 -23.60 -0.18 14.74
C PHE A 145 -24.13 -1.63 15.02
N ALA A 146 -25.06 -1.82 15.95
CA ALA A 146 -25.95 -2.97 16.02
C ALA A 146 -26.68 -3.24 14.68
N THR A 147 -27.01 -2.22 13.88
CA THR A 147 -27.53 -2.42 12.51
C THR A 147 -26.42 -2.72 11.48
N TRP A 148 -25.18 -2.38 11.77
CA TRP A 148 -24.00 -2.76 10.99
C TRP A 148 -23.50 -4.19 11.25
N ARG A 149 -24.03 -4.88 12.29
CA ARG A 149 -23.82 -6.33 12.48
C ARG A 149 -24.30 -7.17 11.30
N ARG A 150 -25.14 -6.64 10.39
CA ARG A 150 -25.47 -7.33 9.12
C ARG A 150 -24.29 -7.40 8.15
N PHE A 151 -23.24 -6.59 8.27
CA PHE A 151 -22.12 -6.57 7.34
C PHE A 151 -20.98 -7.56 7.68
N ASN A 152 -21.02 -8.19 8.86
CA ASN A 152 -20.05 -9.21 9.27
C ASN A 152 -20.75 -10.47 9.80
N HIS A 153 -21.59 -11.10 8.97
CA HIS A 153 -21.82 -12.54 9.15
C HIS A 153 -20.59 -13.29 8.64
N HIS A 154 -19.64 -13.53 9.55
CA HIS A 154 -18.88 -14.77 9.72
C HIS A 154 -17.56 -14.51 10.46
N ASP A 155 -17.66 -14.33 11.77
CA ASP A 155 -16.66 -14.90 12.66
C ASP A 155 -17.38 -15.79 13.66
N VAL A 156 -17.53 -17.07 13.30
CA VAL A 156 -18.20 -18.11 14.11
C VAL A 156 -17.45 -18.40 15.44
N LYS A 157 -16.33 -17.71 15.68
CA LYS A 157 -15.52 -17.82 16.92
C LYS A 157 -15.37 -16.52 17.73
N ALA A 158 -16.00 -15.41 17.33
CA ALA A 158 -16.06 -14.23 18.20
C ALA A 158 -17.03 -14.53 19.37
N ARG A 159 -16.54 -15.22 20.39
CA ARG A 159 -17.20 -15.36 21.69
C ARG A 159 -17.68 -13.98 22.13
N ASN A 160 -18.91 -13.90 22.66
CA ASN A 160 -19.41 -12.70 23.33
C ASN A 160 -18.37 -12.26 24.38
N SER A 161 -17.62 -11.20 24.07
CA SER A 161 -16.77 -10.53 25.04
C SER A 161 -17.69 -9.85 26.05
N ASN A 162 -17.65 -10.27 27.31
CA ASN A 162 -18.42 -9.73 28.44
C ASN A 162 -18.01 -8.29 28.85
N GLY A 163 -17.51 -7.47 27.91
CA GLY A 163 -17.07 -6.10 28.18
C GLY A 163 -18.14 -5.07 27.78
N MET A 164 -18.56 -4.24 28.74
CA MET A 164 -19.41 -3.06 28.47
C MET A 164 -18.61 -2.06 27.63
N PRO A 165 -19.14 -1.54 26.50
CA PRO A 165 -18.45 -0.50 25.74
C PRO A 165 -18.11 0.69 26.64
N VAL A 166 -16.86 1.14 26.63
CA VAL A 166 -16.45 2.35 27.36
C VAL A 166 -17.31 3.50 26.86
N MET A 167 -18.34 3.93 27.58
CA MET A 167 -19.23 5.01 27.12
C MET A 167 -18.49 6.35 27.09
N LEU A 168 -18.91 7.27 26.21
CA LEU A 168 -18.37 8.65 26.12
C LEU A 168 -18.52 9.44 27.44
N ARG A 169 -19.26 8.89 28.41
CA ARG A 169 -19.44 9.48 29.75
C ARG A 169 -18.69 8.74 30.86
N SER A 170 -17.87 7.74 30.54
CA SER A 170 -17.12 6.99 31.55
C SER A 170 -15.95 7.81 32.13
N PRO A 171 -15.50 7.56 33.38
CA PRO A 171 -14.31 8.23 33.93
C PRO A 171 -13.03 8.00 33.11
N LYS A 172 -12.94 6.84 32.43
CA LYS A 172 -11.86 6.55 31.46
C LYS A 172 -11.90 7.50 30.25
N PHE A 173 -13.08 7.99 29.86
CA PHE A 173 -13.24 8.97 28.77
C PHE A 173 -12.67 10.34 29.14
N TYR A 174 -12.91 10.81 30.37
CA TYR A 174 -12.45 12.12 30.82
C TYR A 174 -10.93 12.30 30.70
N ARG A 175 -10.16 11.21 30.88
CA ARG A 175 -8.70 11.23 30.74
C ARG A 175 -8.22 11.63 29.35
N TYR A 176 -8.95 11.26 28.30
CA TYR A 176 -8.59 11.55 26.91
C TYR A 176 -9.28 12.80 26.36
N TRP A 177 -10.18 13.43 27.13
CA TRP A 177 -11.05 14.49 26.64
C TRP A 177 -10.29 15.73 26.15
N LEU A 178 -9.26 16.16 26.89
CA LEU A 178 -8.44 17.31 26.50
C LEU A 178 -7.69 17.05 25.20
N ASP A 179 -7.09 15.86 25.07
CA ASP A 179 -6.40 15.45 23.85
C ASP A 179 -7.40 15.29 22.69
N PHE A 180 -8.60 14.77 22.94
CA PHE A 180 -9.66 14.65 21.94
C PHE A 180 -10.03 16.02 21.38
N ARG A 181 -10.35 16.99 22.24
CA ARG A 181 -10.69 18.35 21.82
C ARG A 181 -9.53 18.99 21.05
N ARG A 182 -8.30 18.87 21.55
CA ARG A 182 -7.10 19.44 20.90
C ARG A 182 -6.89 18.86 19.50
N ASN A 183 -6.89 17.53 19.38
CA ASN A 183 -6.69 16.86 18.10
C ASN A 183 -7.81 17.16 17.10
N LEU A 184 -9.07 17.11 17.56
CA LEU A 184 -10.23 17.39 16.71
C LEU A 184 -10.25 18.85 16.23
N GLN A 185 -9.98 19.81 17.11
CA GLN A 185 -9.88 21.23 16.74
C GLN A 185 -8.75 21.48 15.75
N ASN A 186 -7.57 20.90 15.97
CA ASN A 186 -6.44 21.07 15.07
C ASN A 186 -6.70 20.44 13.70
N TRP A 187 -7.32 19.26 13.67
CA TRP A 187 -7.74 18.60 12.43
C TRP A 187 -8.77 19.43 11.67
N ALA A 188 -9.81 19.92 12.37
CA ALA A 188 -10.85 20.75 11.77
C ALA A 188 -10.31 22.06 11.18
N ARG A 189 -9.39 22.75 11.88
CA ARG A 189 -8.77 24.00 11.40
C ARG A 189 -7.92 23.81 10.15
N LYS A 190 -7.27 22.65 10.00
CA LYS A 190 -6.39 22.34 8.87
C LYS A 190 -7.13 21.73 7.67
N ARG A 191 -8.44 21.50 7.79
CA ARG A 191 -9.28 20.88 6.75
C ARG A 191 -9.53 21.84 5.60
N MET A 192 -8.51 22.04 4.78
CA MET A 192 -8.53 22.88 3.59
C MET A 192 -7.74 22.22 2.47
N PHE A 193 -8.07 22.53 1.23
CA PHE A 193 -7.33 22.00 0.08
C PHE A 193 -5.96 22.68 -0.04
N GLN A 194 -4.90 21.87 -0.19
CA GLN A 194 -3.58 22.34 -0.55
C GLN A 194 -3.02 21.45 -1.68
N PRO A 195 -2.67 22.00 -2.85
CA PRO A 195 -2.24 21.22 -4.01
C PRO A 195 -0.86 20.56 -3.83
N ASP A 196 0.02 21.16 -3.02
CA ASP A 196 1.38 20.68 -2.81
C ASP A 196 1.54 19.70 -1.62
N ILE A 197 0.43 19.29 -0.96
CA ILE A 197 0.47 18.41 0.22
C ILE A 197 1.22 17.09 -0.03
N MET A 198 1.23 16.61 -1.27
CA MET A 198 1.92 15.38 -1.66
C MET A 198 3.44 15.46 -1.41
N MET A 199 4.04 16.65 -1.48
CA MET A 199 5.47 16.87 -1.22
C MET A 199 5.79 16.78 0.29
N ASP A 200 4.83 17.12 1.15
CA ASP A 200 5.01 17.11 2.61
C ASP A 200 4.90 15.70 3.20
N LEU A 201 4.38 14.71 2.44
CA LEU A 201 4.07 13.38 2.96
C LEU A 201 5.29 12.61 3.47
N VAL A 202 6.47 12.85 2.91
CA VAL A 202 7.72 12.25 3.44
C VAL A 202 7.96 12.71 4.87
N THR A 203 7.94 14.02 5.11
CA THR A 203 8.13 14.60 6.44
C THR A 203 7.00 14.24 7.40
N LEU A 204 5.76 14.21 6.92
CA LEU A 204 4.58 13.95 7.76
C LEU A 204 4.41 12.48 8.14
N VAL A 205 4.86 11.54 7.30
CA VAL A 205 4.59 10.11 7.48
C VAL A 205 5.86 9.27 7.55
N LYS A 206 6.73 9.37 6.55
CA LYS A 206 7.93 8.51 6.46
C LYS A 206 8.94 8.84 7.56
N VAL A 207 9.28 10.12 7.74
CA VAL A 207 10.26 10.58 8.73
C VAL A 207 9.93 10.07 10.15
N PRO A 208 8.72 10.29 10.71
CA PRO A 208 8.41 9.81 12.07
C PRO A 208 8.42 8.29 12.19
N ILE A 209 8.09 7.56 11.12
CA ILE A 209 8.16 6.09 11.07
C ILE A 209 9.62 5.62 11.10
N ASP A 210 10.47 6.19 10.25
CA ASP A 210 11.88 5.83 10.16
C ASP A 210 12.64 6.18 11.43
N SER A 211 12.37 7.36 12.02
CA SER A 211 12.94 7.77 13.31
C SER A 211 12.61 6.78 14.42
N HIS A 212 11.37 6.29 14.48
CA HIS A 212 10.98 5.29 15.48
C HIS A 212 11.71 3.96 15.27
N ASN A 213 11.94 3.56 14.02
CA ASN A 213 12.67 2.34 13.68
C ASN A 213 14.20 2.46 13.83
N GLY A 214 14.71 3.60 14.33
CA GLY A 214 16.14 3.85 14.48
C GLY A 214 16.89 4.00 13.16
N LEU A 215 16.16 4.25 12.06
CA LEU A 215 16.76 4.54 10.76
C LEU A 215 17.13 6.01 10.69
N MET A 216 18.25 6.35 10.01
CA MET A 216 18.61 7.74 9.79
C MET A 216 17.50 8.44 9.00
N SER A 217 16.86 9.44 9.62
CA SER A 217 15.81 10.22 9.00
C SER A 217 16.35 10.88 7.73
N SER A 218 15.77 10.48 6.60
CA SER A 218 16.06 11.05 5.30
C SER A 218 14.76 11.57 4.70
N ASP A 219 14.83 12.80 4.18
CA ASP A 219 13.76 13.42 3.39
C ASP A 219 13.62 12.78 2.00
N ASN A 220 14.41 11.74 1.69
CA ASN A 220 14.22 10.94 0.50
C ASN A 220 13.04 9.98 0.66
N LYS A 221 12.35 9.74 -0.45
CA LYS A 221 11.32 8.71 -0.58
C LYS A 221 11.91 7.31 -0.42
N TYR A 222 11.07 6.32 -0.10
CA TYR A 222 11.43 4.91 -0.24
C TYR A 222 11.66 4.59 -1.72
N LYS A 223 12.65 3.75 -2.05
CA LYS A 223 12.96 3.38 -3.44
C LYS A 223 11.81 2.62 -4.10
N SER A 224 11.09 1.82 -3.31
CA SER A 224 9.95 1.04 -3.83
C SER A 224 8.94 0.70 -2.74
N CYS A 225 7.66 0.76 -3.10
CA CYS A 225 6.55 0.40 -2.23
C CYS A 225 5.58 -0.55 -2.91
N ALA A 226 5.14 -1.57 -2.18
CA ALA A 226 3.99 -2.39 -2.55
C ALA A 226 2.78 -1.94 -1.74
N VAL A 227 1.68 -1.58 -2.41
CA VAL A 227 0.37 -1.35 -1.79
C VAL A 227 -0.47 -2.59 -2.01
N VAL A 228 -0.83 -3.28 -0.93
CA VAL A 228 -1.58 -4.55 -0.98
C VAL A 228 -3.00 -4.32 -0.51
N GLY A 229 -3.92 -4.25 -1.47
CA GLY A 229 -5.35 -4.25 -1.25
C GLY A 229 -5.89 -5.62 -0.87
N ASN A 230 -7.21 -5.68 -0.64
CA ASN A 230 -7.84 -6.84 -0.03
C ASN A 230 -8.56 -7.75 -1.03
N SER A 231 -8.55 -7.42 -2.33
CA SER A 231 -9.34 -8.14 -3.35
C SER A 231 -8.99 -9.63 -3.43
N GLY A 232 -10.03 -10.47 -3.58
CA GLY A 232 -9.88 -11.92 -3.74
C GLY A 232 -9.10 -12.35 -4.97
N ILE A 233 -8.89 -11.45 -5.94
CA ILE A 233 -8.07 -11.71 -7.13
C ILE A 233 -6.64 -12.12 -6.80
N LEU A 234 -6.14 -11.73 -5.61
CA LEU A 234 -4.79 -12.08 -5.16
C LEU A 234 -4.59 -13.59 -5.04
N LEU A 235 -5.65 -14.36 -4.80
CA LEU A 235 -5.57 -15.82 -4.64
C LEU A 235 -5.25 -16.55 -5.96
N ASN A 236 -5.35 -15.86 -7.10
CA ASN A 236 -5.09 -16.45 -8.42
C ASN A 236 -3.60 -16.45 -8.80
N THR A 237 -2.75 -15.82 -7.99
CA THR A 237 -1.35 -15.53 -8.33
C THR A 237 -0.45 -15.64 -7.12
N ASP A 238 0.78 -16.16 -7.29
CA ASP A 238 1.77 -16.30 -6.21
C ASP A 238 2.67 -15.06 -6.10
N HIS A 239 2.08 -13.89 -5.85
CA HIS A 239 2.81 -12.62 -5.79
C HIS A 239 3.59 -12.40 -4.49
N GLY A 240 3.47 -13.28 -3.50
CA GLY A 240 3.95 -13.00 -2.14
C GLY A 240 5.42 -12.66 -2.04
N LYS A 241 6.30 -13.41 -2.73
CA LYS A 241 7.74 -13.12 -2.77
C LYS A 241 8.05 -11.77 -3.45
N PHE A 242 7.29 -11.42 -4.49
CA PHE A 242 7.48 -10.17 -5.21
C PHE A 242 7.02 -8.97 -4.38
N ILE A 243 5.92 -9.12 -3.64
CA ILE A 243 5.44 -8.12 -2.68
C ILE A 243 6.51 -7.88 -1.61
N ASP A 244 7.00 -8.94 -0.97
CA ASP A 244 7.96 -8.84 0.15
C ASP A 244 9.33 -8.28 -0.30
N GLY A 245 9.64 -8.33 -1.59
CA GLY A 245 10.86 -7.74 -2.17
C GLY A 245 10.88 -6.21 -2.27
N HIS A 246 9.78 -5.52 -2.02
CA HIS A 246 9.74 -4.05 -1.99
C HIS A 246 10.38 -3.50 -0.71
N GLU A 247 10.89 -2.28 -0.75
CA GLU A 247 11.51 -1.63 0.42
C GLU A 247 10.47 -1.43 1.54
N ALA A 248 9.30 -0.91 1.20
CA ALA A 248 8.16 -0.81 2.12
C ALA A 248 6.93 -1.57 1.57
N VAL A 249 6.17 -2.20 2.47
CA VAL A 249 4.89 -2.84 2.15
C VAL A 249 3.78 -2.19 2.96
N ILE A 250 2.81 -1.59 2.26
CA ILE A 250 1.63 -0.93 2.83
C ILE A 250 0.44 -1.89 2.71
N ARG A 251 -0.17 -2.28 3.83
CA ARG A 251 -1.35 -3.15 3.85
C ARG A 251 -2.57 -2.45 4.40
N LEU A 252 -3.75 -2.81 3.89
CA LEU A 252 -4.97 -2.09 4.19
C LEU A 252 -5.80 -2.73 5.30
N ASN A 253 -6.37 -1.91 6.17
CA ASN A 253 -7.40 -2.29 7.13
C ASN A 253 -6.97 -3.46 8.03
N ASN A 254 -7.68 -4.59 7.99
CA ASN A 254 -7.42 -5.75 8.84
C ASN A 254 -7.37 -7.05 8.01
N ALA A 255 -6.53 -7.04 6.96
CA ALA A 255 -6.40 -8.18 6.06
C ALA A 255 -5.42 -9.20 6.62
N ARG A 256 -5.84 -10.46 6.71
CA ARG A 256 -4.98 -11.53 7.24
C ARG A 256 -3.86 -11.84 6.26
N THR A 257 -2.63 -11.98 6.72
CA THR A 257 -1.52 -12.49 5.89
C THR A 257 -1.29 -13.98 6.12
N GLU A 258 -1.50 -14.44 7.36
CA GLU A 258 -1.35 -15.83 7.76
C GLU A 258 -2.15 -16.76 6.85
N ARG A 259 -1.49 -17.81 6.32
CA ARG A 259 -2.02 -18.81 5.36
C ARG A 259 -2.23 -18.31 3.94
N PHE A 260 -1.96 -17.05 3.67
CA PHE A 260 -2.04 -16.43 2.34
C PHE A 260 -0.69 -15.89 1.86
N GLU A 261 0.41 -16.16 2.59
CA GLU A 261 1.73 -15.57 2.38
C GLU A 261 2.26 -15.86 0.98
N LYS A 262 1.93 -17.03 0.41
CA LYS A 262 2.27 -17.38 -0.97
C LYS A 262 1.73 -16.37 -1.98
N ASN A 263 0.52 -15.88 -1.75
CA ASN A 263 -0.18 -14.95 -2.62
C ASN A 263 0.09 -13.48 -2.27
N VAL A 264 0.06 -13.15 -0.97
CA VAL A 264 0.02 -11.75 -0.50
C VAL A 264 1.29 -11.32 0.24
N GLY A 265 2.23 -12.23 0.48
CA GLY A 265 3.46 -11.96 1.24
C GLY A 265 3.23 -11.94 2.75
N SER A 266 4.33 -11.76 3.48
CA SER A 266 4.38 -11.75 4.94
C SER A 266 4.83 -10.41 5.51
N LYS A 267 5.58 -9.61 4.74
CA LYS A 267 6.11 -8.31 5.17
C LYS A 267 5.01 -7.28 5.30
N THR A 268 5.06 -6.49 6.37
CA THR A 268 4.23 -5.30 6.55
C THR A 268 5.09 -4.20 7.16
N SER A 269 5.28 -3.11 6.43
CA SER A 269 6.02 -1.93 6.90
C SER A 269 5.09 -0.86 7.43
N ILE A 270 3.93 -0.69 6.80
CA ILE A 270 2.92 0.31 7.19
C ILE A 270 1.53 -0.34 7.14
N SER A 271 0.77 -0.18 8.21
CA SER A 271 -0.65 -0.52 8.27
C SER A 271 -1.48 0.72 7.95
N PHE A 272 -2.13 0.77 6.78
CA PHE A 272 -3.02 1.87 6.41
C PHE A 272 -4.48 1.52 6.72
N VAL A 273 -5.14 2.27 7.61
CA VAL A 273 -6.39 1.81 8.24
C VAL A 273 -7.48 2.87 8.19
N ASN A 274 -8.71 2.46 7.89
CA ASN A 274 -9.90 3.27 8.11
C ASN A 274 -10.23 3.32 9.62
N SER A 275 -10.52 4.51 10.17
CA SER A 275 -10.83 4.66 11.60
C SER A 275 -12.02 3.81 12.09
N ASN A 276 -12.95 3.42 11.21
CA ASN A 276 -14.02 2.47 11.53
C ASN A 276 -13.47 1.10 11.96
N ILE A 277 -12.33 0.66 11.43
CA ILE A 277 -11.68 -0.60 11.82
C ILE A 277 -11.25 -0.52 13.29
N LEU A 278 -10.68 0.61 13.71
CA LEU A 278 -10.31 0.82 15.11
C LEU A 278 -11.54 0.96 15.99
N HIS A 279 -12.58 1.67 15.54
CA HIS A 279 -13.83 1.82 16.29
C HIS A 279 -14.47 0.49 16.70
N LEU A 280 -14.36 -0.54 15.86
CA LEU A 280 -14.86 -1.89 16.16
C LEU A 280 -14.19 -2.54 17.38
N CYS A 281 -13.00 -2.09 17.76
CA CYS A 281 -12.13 -2.77 18.74
C CYS A 281 -11.62 -1.90 19.87
N ALA A 282 -11.34 -0.62 19.65
CA ALA A 282 -10.71 0.30 20.60
C ALA A 282 -11.39 0.34 21.97
N ARG A 283 -12.71 0.13 22.00
CA ARG A 283 -13.55 0.26 23.20
C ARG A 283 -14.14 -1.07 23.69
N ARG A 284 -13.58 -2.20 23.24
CA ARG A 284 -14.02 -3.56 23.62
C ARG A 284 -12.92 -4.32 24.35
N ASP A 285 -13.26 -4.88 25.50
CA ASP A 285 -12.34 -5.72 26.26
C ASP A 285 -11.97 -6.97 25.46
N GLY A 286 -10.66 -7.25 25.39
CA GLY A 286 -10.13 -8.39 24.64
C GLY A 286 -10.00 -8.16 23.12
N CYS A 287 -10.24 -6.94 22.62
CA CYS A 287 -9.82 -6.57 21.27
C CYS A 287 -8.52 -5.77 21.25
N PHE A 288 -7.83 -5.81 20.11
CA PHE A 288 -6.53 -5.21 19.89
C PHE A 288 -6.59 -4.19 18.75
N CYS A 289 -5.95 -3.04 18.93
CA CYS A 289 -5.88 -1.96 17.94
C CYS A 289 -4.75 -2.13 16.92
N HIS A 290 -4.22 -3.34 16.72
CA HIS A 290 -3.02 -3.58 15.92
C HIS A 290 -3.25 -4.70 14.88
N PRO A 291 -3.91 -4.40 13.75
CA PRO A 291 -4.32 -5.40 12.77
C PRO A 291 -3.14 -6.22 12.20
N TYR A 292 -1.97 -5.61 12.08
CA TYR A 292 -0.74 -6.25 11.59
C TYR A 292 0.33 -6.43 12.68
N GLY A 293 -0.04 -6.30 13.96
CA GLY A 293 0.87 -6.46 15.10
C GLY A 293 1.33 -5.14 15.73
N GLY A 294 1.63 -5.17 17.02
CA GLY A 294 1.86 -3.97 17.84
C GLY A 294 3.10 -3.15 17.46
N ASN A 295 4.04 -3.73 16.71
CA ASN A 295 5.27 -3.08 16.27
C ASN A 295 5.18 -2.53 14.83
N VAL A 296 4.04 -2.67 14.15
CA VAL A 296 3.85 -2.14 12.79
C VAL A 296 3.30 -0.72 12.90
N PRO A 297 4.01 0.30 12.36
CA PRO A 297 3.49 1.66 12.29
C PRO A 297 2.14 1.69 11.55
N MET A 298 1.23 2.51 12.07
CA MET A 298 -0.12 2.64 11.53
C MET A 298 -0.36 4.06 11.05
N VAL A 299 -0.91 4.18 9.84
CA VAL A 299 -1.43 5.45 9.29
C VAL A 299 -2.93 5.30 9.16
N MET A 300 -3.69 6.23 9.72
CA MET A 300 -5.14 6.14 9.79
C MET A 300 -5.79 7.43 9.29
N TYR A 301 -6.82 7.28 8.45
CA TYR A 301 -7.70 8.40 8.12
C TYR A 301 -8.97 8.35 8.94
N ILE A 302 -9.44 9.52 9.34
CA ILE A 302 -10.60 9.68 10.22
C ILE A 302 -11.87 9.80 9.38
N CYS A 303 -12.71 8.77 9.40
CA CYS A 303 -14.00 8.79 8.71
C CYS A 303 -15.08 9.61 9.44
N GLN A 304 -14.99 9.67 10.77
CA GLN A 304 -15.96 10.38 11.60
C GLN A 304 -15.21 11.09 12.73
N PRO A 305 -15.52 12.37 13.01
CA PRO A 305 -14.89 13.14 14.08
C PRO A 305 -14.84 12.42 15.45
N VAL A 306 -15.86 11.62 15.79
CA VAL A 306 -15.88 10.87 17.05
C VAL A 306 -14.76 9.81 17.15
N HIS A 307 -14.24 9.32 16.02
CA HIS A 307 -13.17 8.32 15.98
C HIS A 307 -11.80 8.86 16.44
N PHE A 308 -11.65 10.17 16.64
CA PHE A 308 -10.51 10.71 17.39
C PHE A 308 -10.41 10.10 18.80
N MET A 309 -11.54 9.67 19.37
CA MET A 309 -11.51 8.99 20.65
C MET A 309 -10.88 7.59 20.54
N ASP A 310 -11.27 6.84 19.51
CA ASP A 310 -10.72 5.49 19.27
C ASP A 310 -9.23 5.57 18.94
N TYR A 311 -8.82 6.59 18.17
CA TYR A 311 -7.42 6.95 17.97
C TYR A 311 -6.67 7.08 19.29
N LEU A 312 -7.16 7.92 20.22
CA LEU A 312 -6.43 8.19 21.47
C LEU A 312 -6.30 6.96 22.35
N VAL A 313 -7.36 6.15 22.42
CA VAL A 313 -7.36 4.90 23.18
C VAL A 313 -6.38 3.89 22.57
N CYS A 314 -6.34 3.77 21.25
CA CYS A 314 -5.40 2.88 20.58
C CYS A 314 -3.96 3.39 20.65
N ASN A 315 -3.74 4.69 20.45
CA ASN A 315 -2.42 5.31 20.47
C ASN A 315 -1.73 5.20 21.83
N SER A 316 -2.49 5.19 22.94
CA SER A 316 -1.90 4.99 24.27
C SER A 316 -1.41 3.57 24.53
N SER A 317 -1.80 2.60 23.70
CA SER A 317 -1.44 1.18 23.85
C SER A 317 -0.61 0.60 22.70
N HIS A 318 -0.57 1.29 21.55
CA HIS A 318 0.20 0.86 20.38
C HIS A 318 1.70 1.16 20.57
N LYS A 319 2.58 0.21 20.24
CA LYS A 319 4.03 0.36 20.49
C LYS A 319 4.74 1.14 19.40
N ALA A 320 4.24 1.07 18.17
CA ALA A 320 4.74 1.80 17.02
C ALA A 320 3.96 3.11 16.80
N PRO A 321 4.45 4.03 15.93
CA PRO A 321 3.74 5.27 15.63
C PRO A 321 2.35 4.98 15.08
N LEU A 322 1.34 5.65 15.64
CA LEU A 322 -0.03 5.67 15.13
C LEU A 322 -0.32 7.10 14.66
N LEU A 323 -0.34 7.30 13.35
CA LEU A 323 -0.43 8.61 12.71
C LEU A 323 -1.83 8.81 12.13
N ILE A 324 -2.37 10.02 12.26
CA ILE A 324 -3.57 10.43 11.54
C ILE A 324 -3.14 11.11 10.23
N THR A 325 -3.83 10.82 9.12
CA THR A 325 -3.61 11.49 7.84
C THR A 325 -3.83 13.00 7.97
N ASP A 326 -3.02 13.79 7.26
CA ASP A 326 -3.20 15.24 7.24
C ASP A 326 -4.52 15.60 6.55
N PRO A 327 -5.37 16.47 7.13
CA PRO A 327 -6.65 16.86 6.53
C PRO A 327 -6.52 17.42 5.12
N ARG A 328 -5.40 18.09 4.80
CA ARG A 328 -5.14 18.65 3.47
C ARG A 328 -4.97 17.53 2.44
N PHE A 329 -4.39 16.41 2.86
CA PHE A 329 -4.23 15.21 2.04
C PHE A 329 -5.58 14.50 1.86
N ASP A 330 -6.41 14.45 2.91
CA ASP A 330 -7.78 13.95 2.82
C ASP A 330 -8.60 14.77 1.81
N MET A 331 -8.47 16.10 1.83
CA MET A 331 -9.17 16.99 0.90
C MET A 331 -8.72 16.82 -0.55
N LEU A 332 -7.42 16.62 -0.79
CA LEU A 332 -6.91 16.31 -2.13
C LEU A 332 -7.52 15.01 -2.66
N CYS A 333 -7.49 13.93 -1.87
CA CYS A 333 -8.03 12.64 -2.27
C CYS A 333 -9.55 12.71 -2.55
N ALA A 334 -10.31 13.42 -1.70
CA ALA A 334 -11.75 13.62 -1.89
C ALA A 334 -12.07 14.34 -3.20
N ARG A 335 -11.32 15.40 -3.55
CA ARG A 335 -11.53 16.14 -4.81
C ARG A 335 -11.23 15.30 -6.04
N ILE A 336 -10.13 14.54 -6.02
CA ILE A 336 -9.76 13.65 -7.12
C ILE A 336 -10.87 12.61 -7.36
N VAL A 337 -11.25 11.85 -6.32
CA VAL A 337 -12.26 10.80 -6.49
C VAL A 337 -13.63 11.36 -6.89
N LYS A 338 -14.03 12.52 -6.32
CA LYS A 338 -15.27 13.20 -6.71
C LYS A 338 -15.24 13.65 -8.17
N TYR A 339 -14.10 14.11 -8.69
CA TYR A 339 -13.95 14.46 -10.09
C TYR A 339 -14.19 13.25 -11.01
N TYR A 340 -13.53 12.12 -10.74
CA TYR A 340 -13.69 10.90 -11.53
C TYR A 340 -15.14 10.38 -11.47
N SER A 341 -15.75 10.38 -10.29
CA SER A 341 -17.15 9.96 -10.11
C SER A 341 -18.12 10.88 -10.86
N ALA A 342 -17.97 12.20 -10.72
CA ALA A 342 -18.83 13.18 -11.39
C ALA A 342 -18.68 13.13 -12.92
N LYS A 343 -17.44 12.99 -13.42
CA LYS A 343 -17.15 12.85 -14.85
C LYS A 343 -17.85 11.61 -15.42
N ARG A 344 -17.62 10.44 -14.81
CA ARG A 344 -18.25 9.18 -15.23
C ARG A 344 -19.77 9.23 -15.16
N PHE A 345 -20.32 9.82 -14.10
CA PHE A 345 -21.77 9.98 -13.97
C PHE A 345 -22.37 10.75 -15.15
N VAL A 346 -21.79 11.89 -15.53
CA VAL A 346 -22.28 12.67 -16.67
C VAL A 346 -22.10 11.91 -17.98
N GLU A 347 -20.92 11.32 -18.21
CA GLU A 347 -20.59 10.61 -19.45
C GLU A 347 -21.44 9.34 -19.66
N GLU A 348 -21.71 8.58 -18.60
CA GLU A 348 -22.40 7.29 -18.70
C GLU A 348 -23.92 7.42 -18.59
N THR A 349 -24.43 8.40 -17.85
CA THR A 349 -25.88 8.56 -17.63
C THR A 349 -26.51 9.69 -18.44
N GLY A 350 -25.71 10.64 -18.93
CA GLY A 350 -26.21 11.86 -19.59
C GLY A 350 -26.94 12.83 -18.65
N LYS A 351 -27.00 12.56 -17.35
CA LYS A 351 -27.71 13.39 -16.35
C LYS A 351 -26.92 14.64 -15.97
N ALA A 352 -27.64 15.63 -15.43
CA ALA A 352 -27.03 16.86 -14.95
C ALA A 352 -26.23 16.63 -13.66
N LEU A 353 -25.11 17.34 -13.49
CA LEU A 353 -24.26 17.25 -12.28
C LEU A 353 -25.01 17.48 -10.97
N SER A 354 -26.09 18.28 -10.99
CA SER A 354 -26.96 18.50 -9.83
C SER A 354 -27.59 17.21 -9.29
N GLU A 355 -27.79 16.19 -10.14
CA GLU A 355 -28.33 14.88 -9.76
C GLU A 355 -27.28 13.90 -9.22
N TRP A 356 -25.99 14.24 -9.30
CA TRP A 356 -24.92 13.37 -8.83
C TRP A 356 -25.06 13.08 -7.33
N GLY A 357 -25.40 14.11 -6.55
CA GLY A 357 -25.48 14.02 -5.09
C GLY A 357 -26.59 13.09 -4.58
N SER A 358 -27.73 13.02 -5.26
CA SER A 358 -28.82 12.09 -4.89
C SER A 358 -28.50 10.65 -5.28
N THR A 359 -27.68 10.45 -6.31
CA THR A 359 -27.28 9.11 -6.79
C THR A 359 -26.14 8.50 -5.98
N HIS A 360 -25.23 9.34 -5.47
CA HIS A 360 -23.98 8.93 -4.82
C HIS A 360 -23.93 9.25 -3.33
N ASP A 361 -25.07 9.57 -2.72
CA ASP A 361 -25.15 10.02 -1.32
C ASP A 361 -24.13 11.15 -1.04
N GLY A 362 -24.15 12.23 -1.82
CA GLY A 362 -23.05 13.20 -1.93
C GLY A 362 -22.53 13.79 -0.61
N SER A 363 -23.34 13.84 0.44
CA SER A 363 -22.92 14.27 1.79
C SER A 363 -22.06 13.24 2.56
N MET A 364 -22.13 11.97 2.15
CA MET A 364 -21.40 10.82 2.69
C MET A 364 -20.41 10.24 1.68
N PHE A 365 -20.30 10.83 0.49
CA PHE A 365 -19.38 10.40 -0.55
C PHE A 365 -17.94 10.52 -0.08
N HIS A 366 -17.19 9.42 -0.17
CA HIS A 366 -15.81 9.36 0.28
C HIS A 366 -15.03 8.30 -0.49
N TYR A 367 -13.72 8.50 -0.59
CA TYR A 367 -12.78 7.55 -1.19
C TYR A 367 -12.58 6.31 -0.31
N SER A 368 -12.14 5.22 -0.93
CA SER A 368 -11.74 4.00 -0.24
C SER A 368 -10.38 4.14 0.43
N SER A 369 -10.14 3.33 1.46
CA SER A 369 -8.82 3.25 2.11
C SER A 369 -7.71 2.86 1.13
N GLY A 370 -8.06 2.10 0.08
CA GLY A 370 -7.14 1.70 -0.97
C GLY A 370 -6.70 2.89 -1.80
N MET A 371 -7.63 3.74 -2.24
CA MET A 371 -7.31 4.92 -3.04
C MET A 371 -6.36 5.85 -2.29
N GLN A 372 -6.65 6.12 -1.02
CA GLN A 372 -5.80 6.99 -0.22
C GLN A 372 -4.44 6.38 0.09
N ALA A 373 -4.35 5.06 0.30
CA ALA A 373 -3.07 4.37 0.49
C ALA A 373 -2.20 4.40 -0.78
N VAL A 374 -2.82 4.29 -1.98
CA VAL A 374 -2.12 4.48 -3.25
C VAL A 374 -1.57 5.91 -3.35
N MET A 375 -2.39 6.91 -3.03
CA MET A 375 -1.94 8.31 -2.99
C MET A 375 -0.80 8.52 -1.99
N LEU A 376 -0.89 7.93 -0.80
CA LEU A 376 0.18 8.02 0.20
C LEU A 376 1.48 7.42 -0.35
N ALA A 377 1.41 6.25 -0.98
CA ALA A 377 2.57 5.59 -1.59
C ALA A 377 3.22 6.44 -2.67
N LEU A 378 2.45 7.14 -3.51
CA LEU A 378 3.00 8.08 -4.50
C LEU A 378 3.75 9.25 -3.84
N GLY A 379 3.27 9.70 -2.68
CA GLY A 379 3.90 10.75 -1.89
C GLY A 379 5.24 10.34 -1.28
N ILE A 380 5.33 9.11 -0.77
CA ILE A 380 6.47 8.66 0.05
C ILE A 380 7.42 7.69 -0.66
N CYS A 381 7.15 7.29 -1.91
CA CYS A 381 7.93 6.29 -2.65
C CYS A 381 8.26 6.74 -4.08
N ASP A 382 9.43 6.33 -4.58
CA ASP A 382 9.85 6.56 -5.97
C ASP A 382 9.11 5.64 -6.94
N LYS A 383 9.01 4.35 -6.58
CA LYS A 383 8.30 3.32 -7.36
C LYS A 383 7.15 2.74 -6.54
N VAL A 384 5.97 2.65 -7.15
CA VAL A 384 4.79 2.06 -6.51
C VAL A 384 4.26 0.89 -7.34
N SER A 385 4.05 -0.25 -6.69
CA SER A 385 3.35 -1.41 -7.24
C SER A 385 2.05 -1.63 -6.44
N ILE A 386 0.92 -1.79 -7.11
CA ILE A 386 -0.38 -2.02 -6.47
C ILE A 386 -0.86 -3.45 -6.71
N PHE A 387 -1.34 -4.13 -5.68
CA PHE A 387 -1.80 -5.53 -5.72
C PHE A 387 -3.17 -5.65 -5.08
N GLY A 388 -4.06 -6.49 -5.63
CA GLY A 388 -5.36 -6.72 -5.01
C GLY A 388 -6.32 -5.53 -5.08
N PHE A 389 -6.20 -4.74 -6.15
CA PHE A 389 -7.14 -3.69 -6.56
C PHE A 389 -7.90 -4.17 -7.80
N GLY A 390 -9.19 -3.86 -7.87
CA GLY A 390 -10.05 -4.32 -8.95
C GLY A 390 -10.93 -5.50 -8.55
N LYS A 391 -11.85 -5.82 -9.46
CA LYS A 391 -12.92 -6.80 -9.28
C LYS A 391 -12.85 -7.86 -10.37
N SER A 392 -13.12 -9.09 -10.00
CA SER A 392 -13.44 -10.18 -10.93
C SER A 392 -14.75 -10.82 -10.47
N THR A 393 -15.65 -11.12 -11.40
CA THR A 393 -16.92 -11.82 -11.11
C THR A 393 -16.71 -13.20 -10.50
N LEU A 394 -15.53 -13.80 -10.72
CA LEU A 394 -15.16 -15.11 -10.22
C LEU A 394 -14.41 -15.05 -8.88
N ALA A 395 -14.00 -13.86 -8.44
CA ALA A 395 -13.25 -13.67 -7.21
C ALA A 395 -14.15 -13.21 -6.06
N LYS A 396 -13.75 -13.56 -4.83
CA LYS A 396 -14.33 -12.96 -3.62
C LYS A 396 -13.98 -11.48 -3.55
N HIS A 397 -14.78 -10.71 -2.83
CA HIS A 397 -14.47 -9.31 -2.55
C HIS A 397 -13.22 -9.18 -1.67
N HIS A 398 -13.10 -10.02 -0.63
CA HIS A 398 -11.88 -10.12 0.15
C HIS A 398 -11.23 -11.50 0.03
N TYR A 399 -9.91 -11.55 -0.09
CA TYR A 399 -9.18 -12.81 -0.17
C TYR A 399 -9.24 -13.62 1.14
N HIS A 400 -9.42 -12.95 2.28
CA HIS A 400 -9.40 -13.56 3.62
C HIS A 400 -10.78 -13.68 4.27
N THR A 401 -11.87 -13.31 3.58
CA THR A 401 -13.26 -13.48 4.08
C THR A 401 -14.13 -14.20 3.06
N ASN A 402 -15.38 -14.48 3.43
CA ASN A 402 -16.37 -15.04 2.50
C ASN A 402 -17.24 -13.97 1.81
N GLN A 403 -16.91 -12.68 1.96
CA GLN A 403 -17.61 -11.60 1.29
C GLN A 403 -17.38 -11.67 -0.22
N LYS A 404 -18.47 -11.64 -1.01
CA LYS A 404 -18.41 -11.70 -2.48
C LYS A 404 -18.72 -10.36 -3.16
N ALA A 405 -19.57 -9.53 -2.56
CA ALA A 405 -19.98 -8.25 -3.14
C ALA A 405 -19.17 -7.07 -2.59
N GLU A 406 -18.92 -6.09 -3.46
CA GLU A 406 -18.48 -4.75 -3.07
C GLU A 406 -19.59 -4.03 -2.30
N LEU A 407 -19.19 -3.25 -1.29
CA LEU A 407 -20.11 -2.37 -0.58
C LEU A 407 -20.37 -1.12 -1.43
N ARG A 408 -21.62 -0.68 -1.57
CA ARG A 408 -22.00 0.55 -2.29
C ARG A 408 -21.60 1.85 -1.58
N LEU A 409 -20.52 1.82 -0.79
CA LEU A 409 -20.04 2.94 0.04
C LEU A 409 -19.06 3.85 -0.73
N HIS A 410 -18.42 3.31 -1.75
CA HIS A 410 -17.46 4.00 -2.61
C HIS A 410 -17.86 3.79 -4.07
N ASP A 411 -17.46 4.73 -4.92
CA ASP A 411 -17.53 4.59 -6.38
C ASP A 411 -16.22 3.93 -6.86
N TYR A 412 -16.19 2.60 -6.82
CA TYR A 412 -14.97 1.83 -7.16
C TYR A 412 -14.59 2.01 -8.62
N GLU A 413 -15.57 2.12 -9.51
CA GLU A 413 -15.36 2.35 -10.93
C GLU A 413 -14.65 3.68 -11.19
N ALA A 414 -14.99 4.75 -10.44
CA ALA A 414 -14.26 5.99 -10.46
C ALA A 414 -12.81 5.85 -9.97
N GLU A 415 -12.58 5.09 -8.89
CA GLU A 415 -11.23 4.82 -8.40
C GLU A 415 -10.40 3.99 -9.39
N TYR A 416 -11.01 3.02 -10.08
CA TYR A 416 -10.35 2.21 -11.09
C TYR A 416 -9.96 3.04 -12.32
N ALA A 417 -10.83 3.97 -12.75
CA ALA A 417 -10.50 4.93 -13.79
C ALA A 417 -9.31 5.82 -13.38
N PHE A 418 -9.28 6.27 -12.13
CA PHE A 418 -8.15 7.01 -11.57
C PHE A 418 -6.85 6.19 -11.58
N TYR A 419 -6.86 4.91 -11.15
CA TYR A 419 -5.67 4.05 -11.21
C TYR A 419 -5.19 3.81 -12.64
N HIS A 420 -6.11 3.76 -13.61
CA HIS A 420 -5.77 3.64 -15.01
C HIS A 420 -5.03 4.88 -15.51
N ASP A 421 -5.54 6.08 -15.21
CA ASP A 421 -4.92 7.35 -15.60
C ASP A 421 -3.58 7.56 -14.90
N LEU A 422 -3.43 7.20 -13.63
CA LEU A 422 -2.14 7.23 -12.91
C LEU A 422 -1.00 6.56 -13.69
N VAL A 423 -1.33 5.57 -14.49
CA VAL A 423 -0.39 4.75 -15.23
C VAL A 423 -0.28 5.15 -16.68
N LYS A 424 -1.41 5.44 -17.32
CA LYS A 424 -1.47 5.69 -18.76
C LYS A 424 -1.34 7.16 -19.10
N ASN A 425 -1.87 8.03 -18.26
CA ASN A 425 -1.93 9.46 -18.49
C ASN A 425 -1.91 10.23 -17.15
N PRO A 426 -0.79 10.23 -16.42
CA PRO A 426 -0.72 10.86 -15.08
C PRO A 426 -1.00 12.37 -15.13
N TRP A 427 -0.83 13.00 -16.30
CA TRP A 427 -1.19 14.39 -16.53
C TRP A 427 -2.69 14.65 -16.50
N ALA A 428 -3.54 13.64 -16.76
CA ALA A 428 -5.00 13.77 -16.74
C ALA A 428 -5.62 13.77 -15.33
N ILE A 429 -4.80 13.75 -14.27
CA ILE A 429 -5.29 13.77 -12.90
C ILE A 429 -5.34 15.22 -12.40
N PRO A 430 -6.53 15.75 -12.09
CA PRO A 430 -6.66 17.13 -11.63
C PRO A 430 -6.21 17.29 -10.17
N PHE A 431 -6.08 18.54 -9.74
CA PHE A 431 -5.78 18.96 -8.35
C PHE A 431 -4.38 18.61 -7.82
N ILE A 432 -3.62 17.78 -8.52
CA ILE A 432 -2.21 17.52 -8.24
C ILE A 432 -1.38 18.66 -8.83
N SER A 433 -0.41 19.19 -8.07
CA SER A 433 0.46 20.25 -8.57
C SER A 433 1.43 19.75 -9.63
N ASP A 434 1.75 20.60 -10.60
CA ASP A 434 2.72 20.26 -11.67
C ASP A 434 4.09 19.88 -11.10
N LYS A 435 4.48 20.46 -9.97
CA LYS A 435 5.73 20.11 -9.26
C LYS A 435 5.76 18.63 -8.90
N PHE A 436 4.67 18.12 -8.33
CA PHE A 436 4.55 16.72 -7.98
C PHE A 436 4.37 15.84 -9.23
N SER A 437 3.55 16.26 -10.19
CA SER A 437 3.33 15.53 -11.44
C SER A 437 4.65 15.30 -12.21
N ASN A 438 5.51 16.30 -12.28
CA ASN A 438 6.86 16.17 -12.86
C ASN A 438 7.72 15.13 -12.11
N SER A 439 7.70 15.15 -10.77
CA SER A 439 8.41 14.15 -9.94
C SER A 439 7.90 12.73 -10.17
N VAL A 440 6.59 12.55 -10.33
CA VAL A 440 5.98 11.25 -10.65
C VAL A 440 6.38 10.79 -12.05
N VAL A 441 6.34 11.67 -13.06
CA VAL A 441 6.70 11.35 -14.44
C VAL A 441 8.18 11.00 -14.59
N ASP A 442 9.07 11.73 -13.90
CA ASP A 442 10.50 11.42 -13.88
C ASP A 442 10.80 10.08 -13.17
N SER A 443 10.02 9.74 -12.14
CA SER A 443 10.09 8.43 -11.46
C SER A 443 9.48 7.31 -12.30
N GLN A 444 8.47 7.60 -13.14
CA GLN A 444 7.84 6.63 -14.01
C GLN A 444 8.73 6.15 -15.16
N LYS A 445 9.68 6.96 -15.63
CA LYS A 445 10.73 6.49 -16.56
C LYS A 445 11.61 5.36 -16.00
N LYS A 446 11.55 5.09 -14.69
CA LYS A 446 12.22 3.97 -14.00
C LYS A 446 11.25 2.96 -13.36
N THR A 447 9.94 3.16 -13.49
CA THR A 447 8.90 2.35 -12.84
C THR A 447 8.29 1.35 -13.82
N GLN A 448 8.62 0.07 -13.63
CA GLN A 448 7.81 -1.01 -14.17
C GLN A 448 6.48 -1.11 -13.42
N MET A 449 5.42 -0.82 -14.15
CA MET A 449 4.05 -1.26 -13.90
C MET A 449 3.99 -2.78 -14.05
N LEU A 450 4.15 -3.55 -12.96
CA LEU A 450 3.90 -4.98 -13.02
C LEU A 450 2.38 -5.19 -13.03
N LYS A 451 1.81 -5.20 -14.24
CA LYS A 451 0.42 -5.50 -14.58
C LYS A 451 -0.58 -5.06 -13.50
N ILE A 452 -1.13 -3.86 -13.65
CA ILE A 452 -2.52 -3.65 -13.27
C ILE A 452 -3.32 -4.75 -13.99
N CYS A 453 -3.63 -5.85 -13.29
CA CYS A 453 -4.66 -6.79 -13.67
C CYS A 453 -6.02 -6.12 -13.39
N VAL A 454 -6.28 -4.97 -14.02
CA VAL A 454 -7.66 -4.54 -14.25
C VAL A 454 -8.12 -5.41 -15.41
N SER A 455 -8.50 -6.64 -15.09
CA SER A 455 -9.26 -7.47 -16.00
C SER A 455 -10.64 -6.84 -16.06
N TYR A 456 -10.86 -5.96 -17.03
CA TYR A 456 -12.20 -5.47 -17.37
C TYR A 456 -13.04 -6.67 -17.77
N SER A 457 -13.94 -7.11 -16.89
CA SER A 457 -15.08 -7.95 -17.27
C SER A 457 -16.34 -7.11 -17.05
N GLY A 458 -16.56 -6.14 -17.93
CA GLY A 458 -17.78 -5.34 -18.01
C GLY A 458 -18.13 -5.10 -19.50
N PRO A 459 -19.39 -5.25 -19.95
CA PRO A 459 -19.73 -5.39 -21.37
C PRO A 459 -19.86 -4.06 -22.12
N ALA A 460 -19.02 -3.04 -21.86
CA ALA A 460 -19.35 -1.68 -22.33
C ALA A 460 -18.21 -0.82 -22.92
N LEU A 461 -17.02 -1.35 -23.19
CA LEU A 461 -15.92 -0.55 -23.78
C LEU A 461 -15.16 -1.24 -24.93
N SER A 462 -15.82 -2.14 -25.65
CA SER A 462 -15.32 -2.70 -26.93
C SER A 462 -15.72 -1.84 -28.16
N LYS A 463 -16.16 -0.59 -27.96
CA LYS A 463 -16.48 0.32 -29.05
C LYS A 463 -15.93 1.72 -28.75
N MET A 464 -14.66 1.92 -29.05
CA MET A 464 -14.13 3.16 -29.61
C MET A 464 -12.74 2.85 -30.16
N VAL A 465 -12.53 3.30 -31.40
CA VAL A 465 -11.50 2.93 -32.38
C VAL A 465 -10.07 3.13 -31.88
#